data_AF-A0A368JYP8-F1
#
_entry.id   AF-A0A368JYP8-F1
#
_cell.length_a   1.000
_cell.length_b   1.000
_cell.length_c   1.000
_cell.angle_alpha   90.00
_cell.angle_beta   90.00
_cell.angle_gamma   90.00
#
_symmetry.space_group_name_H-M   'P 1'
#
loop_
_entity.id
_entity.type
_entity.pdbx_description
1 polymer ?
#
loop_
_entity_poly.entity_id
_entity_poly.type
_entity_poly.pdbx_seq_one_letter_code
_entity_poly.pdbx_strand_id
1 'polypeptide(L)'
;MALSVLSAALFQVQAHDAPSGWSYPYQCCHDLDCRPVSARSVAERPEGYVITGTGEVVGYRDARIRQSPDGLFHWCSVAGKSNSRTICLFVPPRSF
;
A
#
# COMPACT_ATOMS: atom_id res chain seq x y z
N MET A 1 33.43 20.00 31.76
CA MET A 1 32.13 20.10 31.06
C MET A 1 32.10 19.01 30.02
N ALA A 2 31.48 17.86 30.34
CA ALA A 2 31.38 16.73 29.42
C ALA A 2 30.14 16.94 28.55
N LEU A 3 30.35 17.15 27.24
CA LEU A 3 29.28 17.27 26.25
C LEU A 3 28.83 15.85 25.88
N SER A 4 27.67 15.44 26.39
CA SER A 4 27.00 14.20 26.01
C SER A 4 26.46 14.33 24.59
N VAL A 5 26.99 13.52 23.66
CA VAL A 5 26.52 13.45 22.27
C VAL A 5 25.27 12.57 22.24
N LEU A 6 24.10 13.14 21.95
CA LEU A 6 22.90 12.37 21.67
C LEU A 6 23.05 11.66 20.31
N SER A 7 23.26 10.34 20.32
CA SER A 7 23.19 9.51 19.11
C SER A 7 21.73 9.42 18.65
N ALA A 8 21.35 10.15 17.60
CA ALA A 8 20.10 9.95 16.90
C ALA A 8 20.17 8.63 16.11
N ALA A 9 19.37 7.64 16.49
CA ALA A 9 19.21 6.41 15.72
C ALA A 9 18.48 6.74 14.40
N LEU A 10 19.21 6.66 13.29
CA LEU A 10 18.65 6.79 11.94
C LEU A 10 17.90 5.50 11.61
N PHE A 11 16.58 5.50 11.77
CA PHE A 11 15.73 4.44 11.23
C PHE A 11 15.80 4.54 9.70
N GLN A 12 16.51 3.60 9.09
CA GLN A 12 16.55 3.43 7.63
C GLN A 12 15.15 2.98 7.21
N VAL A 13 14.31 3.91 6.74
CA VAL A 13 13.10 3.53 5.99
C VAL A 13 13.61 2.85 4.73
N GLN A 14 13.47 1.53 4.66
CA GLN A 14 13.83 0.83 3.45
C GLN A 14 12.86 1.28 2.36
N ALA A 15 13.35 1.51 1.13
CA ALA A 15 12.55 2.03 0.01
C ALA A 15 11.32 1.15 -0.33
N HIS A 16 11.27 -0.05 0.25
CA HIS A 16 10.25 -1.08 0.10
C HIS A 16 9.21 -1.11 1.23
N ASP A 17 9.39 -0.36 2.31
CA ASP A 17 8.38 -0.23 3.35
C ASP A 17 7.34 0.82 2.95
N ALA A 18 6.13 0.67 3.45
CA ALA A 18 5.17 1.75 3.44
C ALA A 18 5.77 2.97 4.17
N PRO A 19 5.49 4.22 3.74
CA PRO A 19 6.05 5.40 4.38
C PRO A 19 5.74 5.55 5.88
N SER A 20 4.71 4.84 6.35
CA SER A 20 4.28 4.72 7.73
C SER A 20 5.08 3.69 8.56
N GLY A 21 6.04 2.98 7.97
CA GLY A 21 7.00 2.13 8.66
C GLY A 21 6.63 0.64 8.77
N TRP A 22 5.75 0.13 7.91
CA TRP A 22 5.41 -1.30 7.84
C TRP A 22 5.81 -1.92 6.50
N SER A 23 6.20 -3.18 6.52
CA SER A 23 6.65 -3.89 5.32
C SER A 23 5.50 -4.59 4.61
N TYR A 24 5.48 -4.50 3.28
CA TYR A 24 4.50 -5.26 2.52
C TYR A 24 4.87 -6.76 2.48
N PRO A 25 3.88 -7.66 2.47
CA PRO A 25 4.12 -9.09 2.24
C PRO A 25 4.84 -9.34 0.92
N TYR A 26 5.85 -10.21 0.94
CA TYR A 26 6.64 -10.60 -0.25
C TYR A 26 5.78 -11.06 -1.43
N GLN A 27 4.73 -11.84 -1.16
CA GLN A 27 3.76 -12.31 -2.17
C GLN A 27 3.04 -11.19 -2.92
N CYS A 28 2.98 -9.99 -2.34
CA CYS A 28 2.33 -8.85 -2.96
C CYS A 28 3.33 -7.99 -3.73
N CYS A 29 4.48 -7.67 -3.14
CA CYS A 29 5.28 -6.56 -3.65
C CYS A 29 6.70 -6.93 -4.06
N HIS A 30 7.20 -8.11 -3.67
CA HIS A 30 8.60 -8.53 -3.87
C HIS A 30 9.60 -7.38 -3.63
N ASP A 31 9.30 -6.54 -2.63
CA ASP A 31 10.03 -5.32 -2.26
C ASP A 31 10.15 -4.20 -3.32
N LEU A 32 9.30 -4.15 -4.36
CA LEU A 32 9.48 -3.19 -5.46
C LEU A 32 8.18 -2.57 -6.04
N ASP A 33 7.03 -3.21 -5.90
CA ASP A 33 5.84 -2.86 -6.71
C ASP A 33 4.72 -2.11 -5.96
N CYS A 34 4.87 -1.86 -4.65
CA CYS A 34 3.82 -1.30 -3.80
C CYS A 34 4.05 0.16 -3.43
N ARG A 35 2.95 0.93 -3.48
CA ARG A 35 2.96 2.35 -3.14
C ARG A 35 1.64 2.79 -2.51
N PRO A 36 1.66 3.78 -1.61
CA PRO A 36 0.43 4.46 -1.21
C PRO A 36 -0.19 5.14 -2.42
N VAL A 37 -1.51 5.10 -2.50
CA VAL A 37 -2.28 5.78 -3.54
C VAL A 37 -3.34 6.67 -2.91
N SER A 38 -3.72 7.72 -3.62
CA SER A 38 -4.80 8.58 -3.17
C SER A 38 -6.12 7.81 -3.11
N ALA A 39 -7.02 8.18 -2.21
CA ALA A 39 -8.38 7.64 -2.19
C ALA A 39 -9.17 7.91 -3.49
N ARG A 40 -8.71 8.81 -4.37
CA ARG A 40 -9.31 9.04 -5.70
C ARG A 40 -8.88 7.99 -6.74
N SER A 41 -7.79 7.27 -6.47
CA SER A 41 -7.28 6.22 -7.34
C SER A 41 -8.04 4.90 -7.20
N VAL A 42 -8.85 4.78 -6.14
CA VAL A 42 -9.66 3.60 -5.83
C VAL A 42 -11.08 4.07 -5.49
N ALA A 43 -12.03 3.78 -6.36
CA ALA A 43 -13.44 4.07 -6.11
C ALA A 43 -14.12 2.82 -5.52
N GLU A 44 -14.73 2.96 -4.36
CA GLU A 44 -15.54 1.89 -3.78
C GLU A 44 -16.94 1.87 -4.42
N ARG A 45 -17.39 0.69 -4.86
CA ARG A 45 -18.66 0.45 -5.58
C ARG A 45 -19.35 -0.82 -5.07
N PRO A 46 -20.64 -1.03 -5.37
CA PRO A 46 -21.34 -2.25 -4.95
C PRO A 46 -20.65 -3.56 -5.36
N GLU A 47 -19.97 -3.56 -6.52
CA GLU A 47 -19.24 -4.70 -7.07
C GLU A 47 -17.84 -4.91 -6.45
N GLY A 48 -17.27 -3.90 -5.77
CA GLY A 48 -15.93 -3.98 -5.18
C GLY A 48 -15.17 -2.65 -5.24
N TYR A 49 -13.84 -2.76 -5.27
CA TYR A 49 -12.94 -1.62 -5.43
C TYR A 49 -12.56 -1.46 -6.90
N VAL A 50 -12.88 -0.31 -7.48
CA VAL A 50 -12.57 0.02 -8.87
C VAL A 50 -11.29 0.84 -8.92
N ILE A 51 -10.28 0.35 -9.62
CA ILE A 51 -9.05 1.09 -9.87
C ILE A 51 -9.32 2.14 -10.94
N THR A 52 -9.37 3.41 -10.56
CA THR A 52 -9.82 4.51 -11.45
C THR A 52 -8.99 4.61 -12.74
N GLY A 53 -7.68 4.31 -12.66
CA GLY A 53 -6.77 4.43 -13.81
C GLY A 53 -6.91 3.31 -14.86
N THR A 54 -7.45 2.15 -14.49
CA THR A 54 -7.54 0.97 -15.37
C THR A 54 -8.98 0.51 -15.61
N GLY A 55 -9.92 0.92 -14.76
CA GLY A 55 -11.29 0.40 -14.72
C GLY A 55 -11.38 -1.02 -14.15
N GLU A 56 -10.28 -1.60 -13.65
CA GLU A 56 -10.28 -2.93 -13.07
C GLU A 56 -11.14 -2.95 -11.80
N VAL A 57 -12.04 -3.94 -11.71
CA VAL A 57 -12.83 -4.21 -10.51
C VAL A 57 -12.15 -5.31 -9.70
N VAL A 58 -11.74 -4.98 -8.48
CA VAL A 58 -11.26 -5.93 -7.46
C VAL A 58 -12.43 -6.19 -6.50
N GLY A 59 -13.14 -7.30 -6.72
CA GLY A 59 -14.34 -7.64 -5.95
C GLY A 59 -14.04 -7.88 -4.46
N TYR A 60 -14.99 -7.64 -3.56
CA TYR A 60 -14.76 -7.71 -2.10
C TYR A 60 -14.24 -9.04 -1.56
N ARG A 61 -14.41 -10.14 -2.30
CA ARG A 61 -13.94 -11.49 -1.94
C ARG A 61 -12.67 -11.90 -2.69
N ASP A 62 -12.08 -10.99 -3.45
CA ASP A 62 -10.87 -11.22 -4.21
C ASP A 62 -9.68 -11.44 -3.25
N ALA A 63 -8.92 -12.51 -3.46
CA ALA A 63 -7.79 -12.88 -2.61
C ALA A 63 -6.64 -11.86 -2.64
N ARG A 64 -6.65 -10.93 -3.61
CA ARG A 64 -5.69 -9.83 -3.73
C ARG A 64 -5.96 -8.70 -2.73
N ILE A 65 -7.14 -8.66 -2.12
CA ILE A 65 -7.45 -7.65 -1.09
C ILE A 65 -6.72 -7.98 0.21
N ARG A 66 -6.08 -6.96 0.78
CA ARG A 66 -5.38 -7.00 2.06
C ARG A 66 -5.84 -5.85 2.94
N GLN A 67 -5.71 -5.98 4.26
CA GLN A 67 -5.96 -4.87 5.18
C GLN A 67 -4.73 -3.97 5.24
N SER A 68 -4.94 -2.66 5.16
CA SER A 68 -3.89 -1.68 5.38
C SER A 68 -3.78 -1.33 6.87
N PRO A 69 -2.63 -1.51 7.52
CA PRO A 69 -2.46 -1.19 8.94
C PRO A 69 -2.35 0.32 9.22
N ASP A 70 -2.06 1.15 8.21
CA ASP A 70 -1.91 2.59 8.36
C ASP A 70 -3.14 3.40 7.92
N GLY A 71 -4.23 2.72 7.56
CA GLY A 71 -5.47 3.35 7.12
C GLY A 71 -5.41 4.04 5.75
N LEU A 72 -4.33 3.86 4.98
CA LEU A 72 -4.23 4.34 3.60
C LEU A 72 -4.54 3.22 2.60
N PHE A 73 -4.91 3.61 1.38
CA PHE A 73 -4.88 2.67 0.27
C PHE A 73 -3.45 2.48 -0.22
N HIS A 74 -3.05 1.23 -0.41
CA HIS A 74 -1.80 0.90 -1.11
C HIS A 74 -2.09 -0.04 -2.26
N TRP A 75 -1.49 0.24 -3.40
CA TRP A 75 -1.77 -0.49 -4.62
C TRP A 75 -0.50 -1.08 -5.21
N CYS A 76 -0.51 -2.41 -5.35
CA CYS A 76 0.49 -3.14 -6.09
C CYS A 76 -0.01 -3.43 -7.50
N SER A 77 0.82 -3.12 -8.49
CA SER A 77 0.50 -3.32 -9.90
C SER A 77 1.72 -3.88 -10.62
N VAL A 78 1.50 -4.53 -11.77
CA VAL A 78 2.61 -5.13 -12.53
C VAL A 78 3.69 -4.09 -12.84
N ALA A 79 4.91 -4.33 -12.35
CA ALA A 79 6.06 -3.42 -12.47
C ALA A 79 5.80 -2.00 -11.90
N GLY A 80 4.94 -1.89 -10.89
CA GLY A 80 4.55 -0.62 -10.28
C GLY A 80 3.77 0.34 -11.20
N LYS A 81 3.34 -0.11 -12.38
CA LYS A 81 2.73 0.75 -13.41
C LYS A 81 1.27 1.09 -13.07
N SER A 82 0.96 2.39 -13.09
CA SER A 82 -0.36 2.96 -12.82
C SER A 82 -1.46 2.56 -13.80
N ASN A 83 -1.14 1.90 -14.91
CA ASN A 83 -2.06 1.47 -15.95
C ASN A 83 -2.02 -0.05 -16.19
N SER A 84 -1.61 -0.82 -15.18
CA SER A 84 -1.46 -2.26 -15.28
C SER A 84 -2.33 -3.02 -14.28
N ARG A 85 -2.39 -4.35 -14.45
CA ARG A 85 -3.15 -5.27 -13.59
C ARG A 85 -2.75 -5.13 -12.11
N THR A 86 -3.74 -5.23 -11.24
CA THR A 86 -3.58 -5.31 -9.78
C THR A 86 -2.99 -6.65 -9.34
N ILE A 87 -1.93 -6.61 -8.53
CA ILE A 87 -1.36 -7.77 -7.82
C ILE A 87 -1.96 -7.88 -6.43
N CYS A 88 -1.95 -6.79 -5.66
CA CYS A 88 -2.58 -6.67 -4.34
C CYS A 88 -3.15 -5.27 -4.16
N LEU A 89 -4.25 -5.18 -3.42
CA LEU A 89 -4.86 -3.92 -3.00
C LEU A 89 -5.02 -3.92 -1.49
N PHE A 90 -4.28 -3.05 -0.80
CA PHE A 90 -4.42 -2.83 0.64
C PHE A 90 -5.48 -1.75 0.86
N VAL A 91 -6.52 -2.07 1.61
CA VAL A 91 -7.66 -1.18 1.86
C VAL A 91 -7.68 -0.75 3.33
N PRO A 92 -8.06 0.51 3.62
CA PRO A 92 -8.25 0.96 5.00
C PRO A 92 -9.27 0.09 5.75
N PRO A 93 -9.13 -0.07 7.07
CA PRO A 93 -10.16 -0.71 7.89
C PRO A 93 -11.49 0.02 7.73
N ARG A 94 -12.59 -0.75 7.60
CA ARG A 94 -13.94 -0.18 7.70
C ARG A 94 -14.22 0.08 9.17
N SER A 95 -14.64 1.29 9.51
CA SER A 95 -15.28 1.52 10.81
C SER A 95 -16.64 0.79 10.80
N PHE A 96 -16.89 -0.02 11.82
CA PHE A 96 -18.17 -0.71 12.05
C PHE A 96 -19.18 0.21 12.73
#